data_AF-A0A9W9AY63-F1
#
_entry.id   AF-A0A9W9AY63-F1
#
_cell.length_a   1.000
_cell.length_b   1.000
_cell.length_c   1.000
_cell.angle_alpha   90.00
_cell.angle_beta   90.00
_cell.angle_gamma   90.00
#
_symmetry.space_group_name_H-M   'P 1'
#
loop_
_entity.id
_entity.type
_entity.pdbx_description
1 polymer ?
#
loop_
_entity_poly.entity_id
_entity_poly.type
_entity_poly.pdbx_seq_one_letter_code
_entity_poly.pdbx_strand_id
1 'polypeptide(L)'
;LVDLCLVRIVSAWLDLTGITSGYLFPKIFGYDNIQNNRNGHITTEKFLKKFRSMLKDIKEPPVIYTNHAFRRGGAQFLYNELGFNLVDVCEWGKWATSLSNATILRYLMADTDLVRTPRHLLMLPGRRQRKM
;
A
#
# COMPACT_ATOMS: atom_id res chain seq x y z
N LEU A 1 -9.60 12.56 -13.49
CA LEU A 1 -9.04 11.54 -12.58
C LEU A 1 -9.35 10.19 -13.19
N VAL A 2 -8.31 9.44 -13.55
CA VAL A 2 -8.46 8.04 -13.96
C VAL A 2 -9.16 7.29 -12.82
N ASP A 3 -10.15 6.48 -13.16
CA ASP A 3 -11.02 5.79 -12.23
C ASP A 3 -10.20 4.81 -11.35
N LEU A 4 -9.89 5.21 -10.11
CA LEU A 4 -9.10 4.41 -9.15
C LEU A 4 -9.88 3.23 -8.55
N CYS A 5 -11.02 2.87 -9.15
CA CYS A 5 -11.81 1.73 -8.74
C CYS A 5 -11.02 0.43 -8.99
N LEU A 6 -10.52 -0.18 -7.91
CA LEU A 6 -9.75 -1.42 -7.97
C LEU A 6 -10.50 -2.54 -8.71
N VAL A 7 -11.81 -2.64 -8.51
CA VAL A 7 -12.66 -3.64 -9.19
C VAL A 7 -12.64 -3.45 -10.69
N ARG A 8 -12.76 -2.20 -11.18
CA ARG A 8 -12.70 -1.89 -12.62
C ARG A 8 -11.32 -2.17 -13.19
N ILE A 9 -10.26 -1.79 -12.47
CA ILE A 9 -8.87 -2.04 -12.90
C ILE A 9 -8.60 -3.54 -12.99
N VAL A 10 -9.02 -4.32 -11.99
CA VAL A 10 -8.87 -5.79 -12.00
C VAL A 10 -9.72 -6.42 -13.09
N SER A 11 -10.96 -5.97 -13.31
CA SER A 11 -11.79 -6.45 -14.42
C SER A 11 -11.12 -6.20 -15.76
N ALA A 12 -10.68 -4.96 -16.03
CA ALA A 12 -9.99 -4.62 -17.27
C ALA A 12 -8.70 -5.43 -17.46
N TRP A 13 -7.98 -5.71 -16.37
CA TRP A 13 -6.83 -6.60 -16.40
C TRP A 13 -7.20 -8.04 -16.79
N LEU A 14 -8.26 -8.61 -16.19
CA LEU A 14 -8.72 -9.96 -16.53
C LEU A 14 -9.18 -10.04 -17.99
N ASP A 15 -9.91 -9.03 -18.47
CA ASP A 15 -10.38 -8.93 -19.86
C ASP A 15 -9.20 -8.84 -20.84
N LEU A 16 -8.20 -8.01 -20.53
CA LEU A 16 -7.00 -7.84 -21.36
C LEU A 16 -6.13 -9.10 -21.42
N THR A 17 -6.02 -9.81 -20.30
CA THR A 17 -5.11 -10.95 -20.17
C THR A 17 -5.74 -12.28 -20.53
N GLY A 18 -7.06 -12.37 -20.55
CA GLY A 18 -7.79 -13.62 -20.78
C GLY A 18 -7.52 -14.68 -19.71
N ILE A 19 -7.18 -14.26 -18.48
CA ILE A 19 -6.92 -15.16 -17.36
C ILE A 19 -8.26 -15.66 -16.83
N THR A 20 -8.50 -16.96 -16.93
CA THR A 20 -9.68 -17.62 -16.35
C THR A 20 -9.34 -18.52 -15.17
N SER A 21 -8.06 -18.83 -14.95
CA SER A 21 -7.57 -19.71 -13.89
C SER A 21 -6.08 -19.47 -13.61
N GLY A 22 -5.62 -19.83 -12.40
CA GLY A 22 -4.22 -19.68 -11.99
C GLY A 22 -3.94 -18.39 -11.22
N TYR A 23 -2.74 -17.84 -11.38
CA TYR A 23 -2.31 -16.61 -10.69
C TYR A 23 -2.91 -15.36 -11.33
N LEU A 24 -3.42 -14.43 -10.51
CA LEU A 24 -3.93 -13.13 -10.96
C LEU A 24 -2.84 -12.30 -11.67
N PHE A 25 -1.59 -12.43 -11.25
CA PHE A 25 -0.43 -11.78 -11.85
C PHE A 25 0.57 -12.83 -12.36
N PRO A 26 0.36 -13.36 -13.58
CA PRO A 26 1.23 -14.36 -14.18
C PRO A 26 2.61 -13.79 -14.52
N LYS A 27 3.54 -14.67 -14.89
CA LYS A 27 4.85 -14.24 -15.40
C LYS A 27 4.69 -13.39 -16.67
N ILE A 28 5.22 -12.18 -16.61
CA ILE A 28 5.36 -11.28 -17.75
C ILE A 28 6.75 -11.51 -18.38
N PHE A 29 6.76 -11.78 -19.68
CA PHE A 29 7.95 -11.96 -20.51
C PHE A 29 8.31 -10.68 -21.26
N GLY A 30 9.33 -10.72 -22.11
CA GLY A 30 9.72 -9.59 -22.95
C GLY A 30 8.56 -9.13 -23.85
N TYR A 31 8.53 -7.82 -24.14
CA TYR A 31 7.48 -7.15 -24.91
C TYR A 31 6.08 -7.28 -24.28
N ASP A 32 6.03 -7.33 -22.94
CA ASP A 32 4.79 -7.45 -22.15
C ASP A 32 3.91 -8.65 -22.52
N ASN A 33 4.53 -9.69 -23.07
CA ASN A 33 3.86 -10.95 -23.35
C ASN A 33 3.51 -11.68 -22.05
N ILE A 34 2.22 -11.94 -21.86
CA ILE A 34 1.68 -12.72 -20.76
C ILE A 34 1.46 -14.13 -21.29
N GLN A 35 2.26 -15.09 -20.82
CA GLN A 35 1.91 -16.49 -21.08
C GLN A 35 0.80 -16.89 -20.12
N ASN A 36 -0.27 -17.46 -20.67
CA ASN A 36 -1.34 -18.14 -19.92
C ASN A 36 -0.85 -19.49 -19.33
N ASN A 37 0.45 -19.59 -19.04
CA ASN A 37 1.07 -20.77 -18.45
C ASN A 37 0.77 -20.76 -16.95
N ARG A 38 -0.08 -21.70 -16.54
CA ARG A 38 -0.76 -21.76 -15.23
C ARG A 38 0.18 -21.88 -14.02
N ASN A 39 1.48 -22.11 -14.24
CA ASN A 39 2.39 -22.55 -13.19
C ASN A 39 3.38 -21.46 -12.70
N GLY A 40 3.26 -20.21 -13.13
CA GLY A 40 4.20 -19.16 -12.75
C GLY A 40 3.57 -17.80 -12.45
N HIS A 41 3.92 -17.23 -11.29
CA HIS A 41 3.59 -15.85 -10.94
C HIS A 41 4.79 -14.91 -11.21
N ILE A 42 4.51 -13.61 -11.31
CA ILE A 42 5.56 -12.58 -11.29
C ILE A 42 6.34 -12.67 -9.98
N THR A 43 7.68 -12.57 -10.04
CA THR A 43 8.49 -12.54 -8.82
C THR A 43 8.48 -11.15 -8.21
N THR A 44 8.72 -11.08 -6.90
CA THR A 44 8.80 -9.82 -6.16
C THR A 44 9.84 -8.87 -6.76
N GLU A 45 10.99 -9.38 -7.20
CA GLU A 45 12.06 -8.59 -7.81
C GLU A 45 11.61 -7.98 -9.13
N LYS A 46 10.91 -8.77 -9.97
CA LYS A 46 10.37 -8.28 -11.25
C LYS A 46 9.30 -7.22 -11.02
N PHE A 47 8.40 -7.45 -10.05
CA PHE A 47 7.40 -6.47 -9.66
C PHE A 47 8.05 -5.17 -9.21
N LEU A 48 8.97 -5.21 -8.24
CA LEU A 48 9.66 -4.03 -7.74
C LEU A 48 10.44 -3.30 -8.83
N LYS A 49 11.06 -4.03 -9.77
CA LYS A 49 11.76 -3.41 -10.90
C LYS A 49 10.80 -2.61 -11.79
N LYS A 50 9.66 -3.20 -12.18
CA LYS A 50 8.64 -2.51 -12.98
C LYS A 50 8.02 -1.33 -12.21
N PHE A 51 7.66 -1.55 -10.95
CA PHE A 51 7.09 -0.52 -10.09
C PHE A 51 8.03 0.68 -9.91
N ARG A 52 9.31 0.45 -9.62
CA ARG A 52 10.31 1.52 -9.53
C ARG A 52 10.54 2.24 -10.86
N SER A 53 10.36 1.56 -11.99
CA SER A 53 10.38 2.22 -13.30
C SER A 53 9.22 3.19 -13.43
N MET A 54 7.99 2.75 -13.13
CA MET A 54 6.79 3.60 -13.16
C MET A 54 6.89 4.80 -12.22
N LEU A 55 7.51 4.64 -11.04
CA LEU A 55 7.76 5.74 -10.12
C LEU A 55 8.64 6.84 -10.74
N LYS A 56 9.66 6.46 -11.53
CA LYS A 56 10.48 7.43 -12.25
C LYS A 56 9.68 8.22 -13.28
N ASP A 57 8.75 7.55 -13.97
CA ASP A 57 7.90 8.18 -14.98
C ASP A 57 7.00 9.27 -14.37
N ILE A 58 6.55 9.07 -13.12
CA ILE A 58 5.79 10.06 -12.35
C ILE A 58 6.65 10.97 -11.46
N LYS A 59 7.99 10.92 -11.61
CA LYS A 59 8.98 11.73 -10.86
C LYS A 59 8.99 11.50 -9.35
N GLU A 60 8.54 10.33 -8.89
CA GLU A 60 8.64 9.89 -7.49
C GLU A 60 9.98 9.17 -7.24
N PRO A 61 10.67 9.44 -6.12
CA PRO A 61 11.97 8.82 -5.83
C PRO A 61 11.80 7.31 -5.57
N PRO A 62 12.32 6.41 -6.43
CA PRO A 62 11.99 4.98 -6.31
C PRO A 62 12.60 4.28 -5.10
N VAL A 63 13.65 4.87 -4.52
CA VAL A 63 14.45 4.27 -3.44
C VAL A 63 13.66 4.13 -2.13
N ILE A 64 12.67 4.99 -1.91
CA ILE A 64 11.86 4.97 -0.68
C ILE A 64 10.76 3.90 -0.73
N TYR A 65 10.44 3.39 -1.92
CA TYR A 65 9.35 2.43 -2.11
C TYR A 65 9.89 0.98 -2.15
N THR A 66 9.56 0.23 -1.10
CA THR A 66 9.89 -1.19 -0.91
C THR A 66 8.63 -2.06 -0.95
N ASN A 67 8.79 -3.38 -0.79
CA ASN A 67 7.65 -4.32 -0.68
C ASN A 67 6.65 -3.94 0.43
N HIS A 68 7.11 -3.21 1.46
CA HIS A 68 6.26 -2.79 2.57
C HIS A 68 5.63 -1.41 2.36
N ALA A 69 5.95 -0.70 1.28
CA ALA A 69 5.49 0.67 1.07
C ALA A 69 3.95 0.76 1.00
N PHE A 70 3.29 -0.15 0.29
CA PHE A 70 1.82 -0.18 0.23
C PHE A 70 1.18 -0.50 1.58
N ARG A 71 1.75 -1.44 2.36
CA ARG A 71 1.23 -1.76 3.69
C ARG A 71 1.40 -0.59 4.66
N ARG A 72 2.56 0.08 4.63
CA ARG A 72 2.86 1.26 5.45
C ARG A 72 1.97 2.44 5.06
N GLY A 73 1.94 2.80 3.77
CA GLY A 73 1.12 3.90 3.27
C GLY A 73 -0.37 3.66 3.47
N GLY A 74 -0.86 2.43 3.28
CA GLY A 74 -2.23 2.04 3.58
C GLY A 74 -2.57 2.22 5.06
N ALA A 75 -1.74 1.70 5.96
CA ALA A 75 -1.92 1.90 7.41
C ALA A 75 -1.93 3.38 7.80
N GLN A 76 -0.98 4.16 7.27
CA GLN A 76 -0.90 5.60 7.50
C GLN A 76 -2.13 6.32 6.96
N PHE A 77 -2.63 5.98 5.77
CA PHE A 77 -3.83 6.59 5.19
C PHE A 77 -5.08 6.28 6.02
N LEU A 78 -5.29 5.02 6.39
CA LEU A 78 -6.43 4.63 7.23
C LEU A 78 -6.42 5.35 8.58
N TYR A 79 -5.25 5.42 9.23
CA TYR A 79 -5.12 6.03 10.54
C TYR A 79 -5.15 7.58 10.48
N ASN A 80 -4.35 8.19 9.60
CA ASN A 80 -4.18 9.64 9.57
C ASN A 80 -5.28 10.37 8.80
N GLU A 81 -5.73 9.81 7.67
CA GLU A 81 -6.67 10.48 6.77
C GLU A 81 -8.11 10.04 7.01
N LEU A 82 -8.35 8.75 7.22
CA LEU A 82 -9.71 8.24 7.48
C LEU A 82 -10.07 8.18 8.98
N GLY A 83 -9.10 8.36 9.88
CA GLY A 83 -9.34 8.38 11.32
C GLY A 83 -9.68 7.01 11.92
N PHE A 84 -9.31 5.91 11.27
CA PHE A 84 -9.55 4.57 11.81
C PHE A 84 -8.76 4.39 13.11
N ASN A 85 -9.38 3.78 14.12
CA ASN A 85 -8.67 3.43 15.33
C ASN A 85 -7.64 2.30 15.05
N LEU A 86 -6.71 2.10 15.99
CA LEU A 86 -5.62 1.14 15.80
C LEU A 86 -6.12 -0.31 15.63
N VAL A 87 -7.25 -0.67 16.26
CA VAL A 87 -7.84 -2.01 16.15
C VAL A 87 -8.36 -2.25 14.73
N ASP A 88 -9.07 -1.28 14.16
CA ASP A 88 -9.60 -1.37 12.79
C ASP A 88 -8.48 -1.42 11.74
N VAL A 89 -7.41 -0.64 11.95
CA VAL A 89 -6.21 -0.71 11.08
C VAL A 89 -5.55 -2.09 11.19
N CYS A 90 -5.45 -2.64 12.40
CA CYS A 90 -4.93 -3.99 12.63
C CYS A 90 -5.78 -5.06 11.92
N GLU A 91 -7.10 -4.97 12.02
CA GLU A 91 -8.03 -5.91 11.38
C GLU A 91 -7.93 -5.83 9.86
N TRP A 92 -7.89 -4.62 9.29
CA TRP A 92 -7.73 -4.40 7.85
C TRP A 92 -6.42 -4.98 7.31
N GLY A 93 -5.30 -4.72 7.99
CA GLY A 93 -3.98 -5.17 7.56
C GLY A 93 -3.61 -6.58 8.01
N LYS A 94 -4.55 -7.29 8.64
CA LYS A 94 -4.39 -8.64 9.21
C LYS A 94 -3.17 -8.75 10.12
N TRP A 95 -3.07 -7.78 11.02
CA TRP A 95 -2.06 -7.69 12.07
C TRP A 95 -2.64 -8.19 13.39
N ALA A 96 -1.82 -8.85 14.20
CA ALA A 96 -2.21 -9.20 15.56
C ALA A 96 -2.53 -7.92 16.33
N THR A 97 -3.67 -7.90 17.03
CA THR A 97 -4.13 -6.81 17.89
C THR A 97 -3.40 -6.79 19.24
N SER A 98 -2.59 -7.81 19.53
CA SER A 98 -1.76 -7.86 20.73
C SER A 98 -0.69 -6.76 20.70
N LEU A 99 -0.46 -6.13 21.86
CA LEU A 99 0.53 -5.06 22.07
C LEU A 99 1.98 -5.43 21.69
N SER A 100 2.26 -6.71 21.46
CA SER A 100 3.54 -7.21 20.94
C SER A 100 3.81 -6.82 19.48
N ASN A 101 2.83 -6.28 18.76
CA ASN A 101 2.97 -5.95 17.35
C ASN A 101 3.67 -4.60 17.11
N ALA A 102 4.98 -4.57 17.28
CA ALA A 102 5.81 -3.39 17.01
C ALA A 102 5.85 -2.98 15.53
N THR A 103 5.30 -3.78 14.62
CA THR A 103 5.35 -3.50 13.17
C THR A 103 4.39 -2.39 12.78
N ILE A 104 3.15 -2.41 13.27
CA ILE A 104 2.18 -1.35 12.97
C ILE A 104 2.62 -0.01 13.57
N LEU A 105 3.14 -0.05 14.80
CA LEU A 105 3.71 1.11 15.47
C LEU A 105 4.88 1.72 14.66
N ARG A 106 5.76 0.88 14.11
CA ARG A 106 6.84 1.35 13.22
C ARG A 106 6.31 1.97 11.93
N TYR A 107 5.21 1.47 11.37
CA TYR A 107 4.61 2.06 10.17
C TYR A 107 3.98 3.43 10.46
N LEU A 108 3.33 3.59 11.61
CA LEU A 108 2.68 4.85 11.99
C LEU A 108 3.65 5.91 12.54
N MET A 109 4.70 5.48 13.25
CA MET A 109 5.61 6.38 13.97
C MET A 109 6.93 6.67 13.25
N ALA A 110 7.16 6.09 12.07
CA ALA A 110 8.44 6.26 11.38
C ALA A 110 8.75 7.73 11.08
N ASP A 111 9.97 8.12 11.45
CA ASP A 111 10.40 9.50 11.69
C ASP A 111 10.38 10.41 10.44
N THR A 112 10.31 9.82 9.25
CA THR A 112 10.36 10.55 7.99
C THR A 112 9.06 11.27 7.63
N ASP A 113 7.93 10.91 8.27
CA ASP A 113 6.59 11.27 7.77
C ASP A 113 5.75 12.07 8.79
N LEU A 114 6.31 12.43 9.95
CA LEU A 114 5.57 13.09 11.03
C LEU A 114 5.95 14.56 11.19
N VAL A 115 5.01 15.46 10.88
CA VAL A 115 5.02 16.83 11.42
C VAL A 115 4.63 16.74 12.90
N ARG A 116 5.63 16.69 13.78
CA ARG A 116 5.38 16.60 15.22
C ARG A 116 4.77 17.90 15.72
N THR A 117 3.55 17.82 16.23
CA THR A 117 2.96 18.94 16.97
C THR A 117 3.78 19.16 18.25
N PRO A 118 4.28 20.38 18.52
CA PRO A 118 4.94 20.71 19.78
C PRO A 118 4.11 20.29 20.99
N ARG A 119 4.77 19.73 22.02
CA ARG A 119 4.10 19.17 23.20
C ARG A 119 3.10 20.13 23.83
N HIS A 120 3.46 21.40 23.96
CA HIS A 120 2.62 22.43 24.58
C HIS A 120 1.34 22.74 23.76
N LEU A 121 1.33 22.45 22.46
CA LEU A 121 0.16 22.60 21.59
C LEU A 121 -0.77 21.38 21.62
N LEU A 122 -0.34 20.25 22.20
CA LEU A 122 -1.15 19.04 22.27
C LEU A 122 -2.35 19.17 23.22
N MET A 123 -2.20 19.99 24.27
CA MET A 123 -3.17 20.12 25.37
C MET A 123 -3.98 21.42 25.32
N LEU A 124 -3.99 22.13 24.19
CA LEU A 124 -4.76 23.36 24.07
C LEU A 124 -6.28 23.08 24.16
N PRO A 125 -7.02 23.74 25.07
CA PRO A 125 -8.47 23.63 25.15
C PRO A 125 -9.10 24.04 23.80
N GLY A 126 -10.07 23.27 23.32
CA GLY A 126 -10.75 23.55 22.05
C GLY A 126 -10.00 23.07 20.79
N ARG A 127 -8.82 22.44 20.94
CA ARG A 127 -8.23 21.69 19.83
C ARG A 127 -9.21 20.60 19.42
N ARG A 128 -9.67 20.62 18.15
CA ARG A 128 -10.35 19.48 17.54
C ARG A 128 -9.40 18.29 17.64
N GLN A 129 -9.61 17.45 18.63
CA GLN A 129 -9.08 16.10 18.58
C GLN A 129 -9.69 15.48 17.33
N ARG A 130 -8.85 14.90 16.45
CA ARG A 130 -9.37 14.04 15.38
C ARG A 130 -10.26 13.02 16.09
N LYS A 131 -11.56 13.00 15.77
CA LYS A 131 -12.48 12.04 16.38
C LYS A 131 -11.91 10.65 16.08
N MET A 132 -11.59 9.93 17.15
CA MET A 132 -11.33 8.49 17.12
C MET A 132 -12.59 7.73 16.74
#